data_AF-A0A124F5N9-F1
#
_entry.id   AF-A0A124F5N9-F1
#
_cell.length_a   1.000
_cell.length_b   1.000
_cell.length_c   1.000
_cell.angle_alpha   90.00
_cell.angle_beta   90.00
_cell.angle_gamma   90.00
#
_symmetry.space_group_name_H-M   'P 1'
#
loop_
_entity.id
_entity.type
_entity.pdbx_description
1 polymer ?
#
loop_
_entity_poly.entity_id
_entity_poly.type
_entity_poly.pdbx_seq_one_letter_code
_entity_poly.pdbx_strand_id
1 'polypeptide(L)'
;MGLISTVLTLLFGGERNVLRETAEVFRENAESGADRAAVVKGQAMAQFAAEFATPEKGRFDRFMDGVNRLPRPALALGTLGLFVAAMVNPLWFAEHMQGLALVPEPLWWLLGVVVSFYFGARHQAKAQELQREVAGAMFKAPQVVANIAALRAMRAGDVGAANPGTDSVVAQSSVEPDANPALDDWRRLRQI
;
A
#
# COMPACT_ATOMS: atom_id res chain seq x y z
N MET A 1 -62.76 8.11 -36.29
CA MET A 1 -62.16 8.01 -34.95
C MET A 1 -61.85 6.53 -34.65
N GLY A 2 -60.76 5.88 -35.00
CA GLY A 2 -59.51 6.17 -35.68
C GLY A 2 -58.65 4.92 -35.42
N LEU A 3 -58.83 3.83 -36.18
CA LEU A 3 -58.13 2.55 -35.95
C LEU A 3 -56.59 2.71 -35.87
N ILE A 4 -56.07 3.68 -36.60
CA ILE A 4 -54.65 4.09 -36.57
C ILE A 4 -54.25 4.62 -35.19
N SER A 5 -55.11 5.40 -34.51
CA SER A 5 -54.79 5.87 -33.17
C SER A 5 -54.78 4.71 -32.18
N THR A 6 -55.70 3.75 -32.28
CA THR A 6 -55.73 2.57 -31.40
C THR A 6 -54.49 1.70 -31.55
N VAL A 7 -54.02 1.46 -32.79
CA VAL A 7 -52.80 0.69 -33.05
C VAL A 7 -51.55 1.45 -32.59
N LEU A 8 -51.48 2.76 -32.82
CA LEU A 8 -50.39 3.60 -32.31
C LEU A 8 -50.36 3.65 -30.78
N THR A 9 -51.50 3.74 -30.10
CA THR A 9 -51.56 3.69 -28.64
C THR A 9 -51.20 2.32 -28.10
N LEU A 10 -51.48 1.23 -28.83
CA LEU A 10 -51.08 -0.12 -28.42
C LEU A 10 -49.57 -0.36 -28.60
N LEU A 11 -48.96 0.24 -29.63
CA LEU A 11 -47.52 0.14 -29.89
C LEU A 11 -46.67 1.12 -29.07
N PHE A 12 -47.19 2.32 -28.79
CA PHE A 12 -46.44 3.44 -28.20
C PHE A 12 -47.03 3.97 -26.88
N GLY A 13 -48.22 3.52 -26.47
CA GLY A 13 -49.05 4.21 -25.47
C GLY A 13 -49.38 3.40 -24.21
N GLY A 14 -48.68 2.31 -23.93
CA GLY A 14 -48.74 1.62 -22.64
C GLY A 14 -47.40 1.67 -21.91
N GLU A 15 -47.40 1.48 -20.58
CA GLU A 15 -46.20 1.44 -19.71
C GLU A 15 -45.11 0.43 -20.14
N ARG A 16 -45.36 -0.35 -21.19
CA ARG A 16 -44.44 -1.28 -21.85
C ARG A 16 -44.37 -0.99 -23.34
N ASN A 17 -43.42 -0.14 -23.71
CA ASN A 17 -43.18 0.26 -25.10
C ASN A 17 -42.41 -0.87 -25.82
N VAL A 18 -43.08 -1.61 -26.70
CA VAL A 18 -42.53 -2.82 -27.39
C VAL A 18 -41.30 -2.49 -28.25
N LEU A 19 -41.21 -1.24 -28.72
CA LEU A 19 -40.04 -0.73 -29.44
C LEU A 19 -38.80 -0.59 -28.55
N ARG A 20 -38.99 -0.26 -27.27
CA ARG A 20 -37.90 -0.23 -26.30
C ARG A 20 -37.38 -1.63 -26.03
N GLU A 21 -38.27 -2.60 -25.78
CA GLU A 21 -37.87 -4.00 -25.58
C GLU A 21 -37.15 -4.55 -26.82
N THR A 22 -37.68 -4.29 -28.03
CA THR A 22 -37.05 -4.77 -29.27
C THR A 22 -35.71 -4.07 -29.56
N ALA A 23 -35.57 -2.77 -29.26
CA ALA A 23 -34.30 -2.06 -29.41
C ALA A 23 -33.27 -2.51 -28.35
N GLU A 24 -33.71 -2.82 -27.14
CA GLU A 24 -32.86 -3.37 -26.07
C GLU A 24 -32.35 -4.80 -26.39
N VAL A 25 -33.00 -5.55 -27.30
CA VAL A 25 -32.48 -6.82 -27.84
C VAL A 25 -31.28 -6.61 -28.78
N PHE A 26 -31.22 -5.50 -29.51
CA PHE A 26 -30.14 -5.23 -30.47
C PHE A 26 -29.06 -4.26 -29.96
N ARG A 27 -29.35 -3.50 -28.89
CA ARG A 27 -28.41 -2.55 -28.28
C ARG A 27 -28.68 -2.47 -26.79
N GLU A 28 -27.68 -2.86 -25.99
CA GLU A 28 -27.76 -2.83 -24.54
C GLU A 28 -28.10 -1.42 -24.02
N ASN A 29 -29.04 -1.35 -23.08
CA ASN A 29 -29.37 -0.13 -22.38
C ASN A 29 -28.17 0.27 -21.50
N ALA A 30 -27.54 1.39 -21.82
CA ALA A 30 -26.29 1.84 -21.21
C ALA A 30 -26.37 1.94 -19.67
N GLU A 31 -27.54 2.31 -19.13
CA GLU A 31 -27.78 2.39 -17.68
C GLU A 31 -27.81 1.01 -17.02
N SER A 32 -28.51 0.04 -17.65
CA SER A 32 -28.57 -1.36 -17.18
C SER A 32 -27.21 -2.06 -17.27
N GLY A 33 -26.40 -1.70 -18.28
CA GLY A 33 -25.01 -2.14 -18.39
C GLY A 33 -24.12 -1.53 -17.31
N ALA A 34 -24.28 -0.24 -17.02
CA ALA A 34 -23.55 0.47 -15.97
C ALA A 34 -23.87 -0.08 -14.57
N ASP A 35 -25.14 -0.36 -14.27
CA ASP A 35 -25.58 -0.97 -13.02
C ASP A 35 -24.96 -2.36 -12.83
N ARG A 36 -25.00 -3.21 -13.87
CA ARG A 36 -24.38 -4.54 -13.80
C ARG A 36 -22.87 -4.46 -13.64
N ALA A 37 -22.20 -3.55 -14.34
CA ALA A 37 -20.77 -3.31 -14.18
C ALA A 37 -20.42 -2.81 -12.77
N ALA A 38 -21.24 -1.93 -12.18
CA ALA A 38 -21.07 -1.45 -10.82
C ALA A 38 -21.26 -2.58 -9.79
N VAL A 39 -22.25 -3.45 -9.97
CA VAL A 39 -22.47 -4.64 -9.13
C VAL A 39 -21.29 -5.60 -9.22
N VAL A 40 -20.84 -5.95 -10.43
CA VAL A 40 -19.69 -6.84 -10.64
C VAL A 40 -18.41 -6.26 -10.04
N LYS A 41 -18.18 -4.95 -10.23
CA LYS A 41 -17.03 -4.25 -9.63
C LYS A 41 -17.11 -4.22 -8.11
N GLY A 42 -18.29 -3.98 -7.54
CA GLY A 42 -18.53 -4.01 -6.10
C GLY A 42 -18.29 -5.39 -5.49
N GLN A 43 -18.77 -6.45 -6.15
CA GLN A 43 -18.53 -7.83 -5.75
C GLN A 43 -17.04 -8.19 -5.84
N ALA A 44 -16.36 -7.81 -6.92
CA ALA A 44 -14.92 -8.02 -7.07
C ALA A 44 -14.12 -7.29 -5.97
N MET A 45 -14.49 -6.04 -5.64
CA MET A 45 -13.84 -5.30 -4.56
C MET A 45 -14.10 -5.93 -3.18
N ALA A 46 -15.31 -6.40 -2.91
CA ALA A 46 -15.66 -7.06 -1.65
C ALA A 46 -14.96 -8.41 -1.49
N GLN A 47 -14.91 -9.22 -2.55
CA GLN A 47 -14.15 -10.47 -2.57
C GLN A 47 -12.66 -10.21 -2.38
N PHE A 48 -12.10 -9.23 -3.08
CA PHE A 48 -10.71 -8.83 -2.91
C PHE A 48 -10.45 -8.37 -1.46
N ALA A 49 -11.32 -7.55 -0.88
CA ALA A 49 -11.19 -7.13 0.51
C ALA A 49 -11.23 -8.32 1.49
N ALA A 50 -12.08 -9.32 1.23
CA ALA A 50 -12.18 -10.53 2.04
C ALA A 50 -10.96 -11.45 1.90
N GLU A 51 -10.41 -11.63 0.69
CA GLU A 51 -9.23 -12.46 0.43
C GLU A 51 -7.94 -11.85 1.01
N PHE A 52 -7.85 -10.52 1.04
CA PHE A 52 -6.68 -9.80 1.58
C PHE A 52 -6.89 -9.29 3.02
N ALA A 53 -8.02 -9.60 3.65
CA ALA A 53 -8.21 -9.35 5.08
C ALA A 53 -7.19 -10.17 5.85
N THR A 54 -6.21 -9.50 6.45
CA THR A 54 -5.17 -10.19 7.24
C THR A 54 -5.84 -10.79 8.47
N PRO A 55 -5.80 -12.13 8.66
CA PRO A 55 -6.40 -12.74 9.85
C PRO A 55 -5.72 -12.20 11.11
N GLU A 56 -6.52 -11.78 12.09
CA GLU A 56 -5.99 -11.34 13.37
C GLU A 56 -5.25 -12.51 14.05
N LYS A 57 -3.94 -12.35 14.24
CA LYS A 57 -3.11 -13.36 14.89
C LYS A 57 -3.58 -13.60 16.33
N GLY A 58 -3.82 -14.85 16.67
CA GLY A 58 -4.25 -15.25 18.01
C GLY A 58 -3.24 -14.88 19.09
N ARG A 59 -3.65 -14.89 20.36
CA ARG A 59 -2.72 -14.68 21.50
C ARG A 59 -1.64 -15.77 21.53
N PHE A 60 -2.00 -17.01 21.18
CA PHE A 60 -1.06 -18.13 21.06
C PHE A 60 -0.04 -17.90 19.94
N ASP A 61 -0.49 -17.49 18.76
CA ASP A 61 0.41 -17.19 17.64
C ASP A 61 1.41 -16.09 17.99
N ARG A 62 0.96 -15.04 18.70
CA ARG A 62 1.84 -13.97 19.18
C ARG A 62 2.86 -14.46 20.20
N PHE A 63 2.47 -15.37 21.09
CA PHE A 63 3.40 -15.99 22.05
C PHE A 63 4.45 -16.83 21.30
N MET A 64 4.02 -17.71 20.39
CA MET A 64 4.92 -18.54 19.59
C MET A 64 5.81 -17.70 18.67
N ASP A 65 5.29 -16.60 18.12
CA ASP A 65 6.09 -15.62 17.38
C ASP A 65 7.15 -14.98 18.28
N GLY A 66 6.83 -14.72 19.54
CA GLY A 66 7.78 -14.25 20.56
C GLY A 66 8.88 -15.28 20.81
N VAL A 67 8.51 -16.53 21.11
CA VAL A 67 9.46 -17.64 21.32
C VAL A 67 10.39 -17.83 20.13
N ASN A 68 9.86 -17.78 18.91
CA ASN A 68 10.65 -17.87 17.67
C ASN A 68 11.52 -16.63 17.37
N ARG A 69 11.38 -15.54 18.14
CA ARG A 69 12.22 -14.33 18.02
C ARG A 69 13.26 -14.22 19.11
N LEU A 70 13.11 -14.97 20.21
CA LEU A 70 14.07 -15.02 21.32
C LEU A 70 15.50 -15.50 20.96
N PRO A 71 15.73 -16.37 19.96
CA PRO A 71 17.08 -16.88 19.70
C PRO A 71 18.10 -15.77 19.43
N ARG A 72 17.74 -14.73 18.66
CA ARG A 72 18.65 -13.62 18.35
C ARG A 72 19.06 -12.81 19.61
N PRO A 73 18.12 -12.29 20.40
CA PRO A 73 18.45 -11.65 21.68
C PRO A 73 19.20 -12.56 22.64
N ALA A 74 18.81 -13.84 22.73
CA ALA A 74 19.44 -14.80 23.63
C ALA A 74 20.91 -15.05 23.28
N LEU A 75 21.26 -15.14 21.98
CA LEU A 75 22.65 -15.27 21.56
C LEU A 75 23.47 -14.03 21.92
N ALA A 76 22.94 -12.82 21.66
CA ALA A 76 23.65 -11.58 21.98
C ALA A 76 23.81 -11.35 23.49
N LEU A 77 22.76 -11.58 24.27
CA LEU A 77 22.82 -11.46 25.72
C LEU A 77 23.64 -12.59 26.35
N GLY A 78 23.59 -13.79 25.77
CA GLY A 78 24.37 -14.95 26.20
C GLY A 78 25.87 -14.73 26.03
N THR A 79 26.32 -14.17 24.90
CA THR A 79 27.74 -13.85 24.70
C THR A 79 28.21 -12.75 25.64
N LEU A 80 27.42 -11.69 25.83
CA LEU A 80 27.72 -10.66 26.83
C LEU A 80 27.78 -11.24 28.25
N GLY A 81 26.81 -12.09 28.60
CA GLY A 81 26.77 -12.79 29.88
C GLY A 81 27.99 -13.69 30.10
N LEU A 82 28.49 -14.33 29.04
CA LEU A 82 29.70 -15.16 29.09
C LEU A 82 30.93 -14.32 29.47
N PHE A 83 31.09 -13.14 28.87
CA PHE A 83 32.19 -12.21 29.22
C PHE A 83 32.06 -11.70 30.65
N VAL A 84 30.86 -11.38 31.09
CA VAL A 84 30.60 -10.96 32.48
C VAL A 84 30.91 -12.10 33.44
N ALA A 85 30.49 -13.33 33.14
CA ALA A 85 30.76 -14.50 33.99
C ALA A 85 32.25 -14.78 34.13
N ALA A 86 33.02 -14.61 33.04
CA ALA A 86 34.48 -14.73 33.07
C ALA A 86 35.14 -13.69 34.00
N MET A 87 34.58 -12.48 34.12
CA MET A 87 35.09 -11.43 35.00
C MET A 87 34.65 -11.61 36.46
N VAL A 88 33.40 -12.04 36.69
CA VAL A 88 32.81 -12.15 38.03
C VAL A 88 33.29 -13.40 38.77
N ASN A 89 33.38 -14.54 38.07
CA ASN A 89 33.83 -15.80 38.66
C ASN A 89 34.70 -16.60 37.65
N PRO A 90 36.00 -16.29 37.57
CA PRO A 90 36.90 -16.87 36.57
C PRO A 90 37.13 -18.38 36.78
N LEU A 91 37.11 -18.88 38.03
CA LEU A 91 37.28 -20.31 38.31
C LEU A 91 36.10 -21.12 37.77
N TRP A 92 34.87 -20.70 38.11
CA TRP A 92 33.65 -21.35 37.62
C TRP A 92 33.59 -21.34 36.09
N PHE A 93 33.96 -20.21 35.47
CA PHE A 93 34.02 -20.10 34.02
C PHE A 93 35.04 -21.09 33.41
N ALA A 94 36.25 -21.15 33.96
CA ALA A 94 37.30 -22.02 33.47
C ALA A 94 36.91 -23.52 33.53
N GLU A 95 36.29 -23.96 34.62
CA GLU A 95 35.79 -25.33 34.77
C GLU A 95 34.77 -25.69 33.67
N HIS A 96 33.84 -24.78 33.34
CA HIS A 96 32.85 -25.01 32.29
C HIS A 96 33.45 -24.96 30.89
N MET A 97 34.49 -24.14 30.67
CA MET A 97 35.23 -24.12 29.40
C MET A 97 36.00 -25.42 29.15
N GLN A 98 36.47 -26.12 30.20
CA GLN A 98 37.06 -27.45 30.04
C GLN A 98 36.04 -28.46 29.50
N GLY A 99 34.79 -28.39 29.96
CA GLY A 99 33.69 -29.19 29.42
C GLY A 99 33.43 -28.90 27.94
N LEU A 100 33.44 -27.62 27.53
CA LEU A 100 33.28 -27.24 26.12
C LEU A 100 34.45 -27.69 25.25
N ALA A 101 35.69 -27.68 25.77
CA ALA A 101 36.87 -28.15 25.04
C ALA A 101 36.82 -29.65 24.72
N LEU A 102 36.10 -30.43 25.53
CA LEU A 102 35.90 -31.87 25.32
C LEU A 102 34.77 -32.19 24.33
N VAL A 103 33.98 -31.20 23.89
CA VAL A 103 32.90 -31.41 22.92
C VAL A 103 33.49 -31.84 21.57
N PRO A 104 33.12 -33.01 21.04
CA PRO A 104 33.63 -33.48 19.75
C PRO A 104 33.35 -32.50 18.61
N GLU A 105 34.33 -32.34 17.70
CA GLU A 105 34.22 -31.50 16.50
C GLU A 105 32.94 -31.76 15.67
N PRO A 106 32.48 -33.01 15.46
CA PRO A 106 31.25 -33.27 14.71
C PRO A 106 29.99 -32.62 15.33
N LEU A 107 29.92 -32.45 16.65
CA LEU A 107 28.78 -31.79 17.29
C LEU A 107 28.76 -30.29 17.03
N TRP A 108 29.93 -29.66 16.90
CA TRP A 108 30.03 -28.26 16.49
C TRP A 108 29.55 -28.06 15.06
N TRP A 109 29.90 -28.99 14.15
CA TRP A 109 29.36 -28.99 12.80
C TRP A 109 27.83 -29.14 12.78
N LEU A 110 27.29 -30.08 13.56
CA LEU A 110 25.85 -30.29 13.66
C LEU A 110 25.12 -29.06 14.21
N LEU A 111 25.65 -28.43 15.26
CA LEU A 111 25.12 -27.17 15.79
C LEU A 111 25.10 -26.09 14.70
N GLY A 112 26.21 -25.91 13.97
CA GLY A 112 26.33 -24.96 12.87
C GLY A 112 25.28 -25.20 11.78
N VAL A 113 25.06 -26.45 11.38
CA VAL A 113 24.05 -26.83 10.37
C VAL A 113 22.64 -26.51 10.85
N VAL A 114 22.27 -26.90 12.08
CA VAL A 114 20.91 -26.67 12.62
C VAL A 114 20.62 -25.18 12.73
N VAL A 115 21.56 -24.40 13.26
CA VAL A 115 21.45 -22.95 13.39
C VAL A 115 21.35 -22.29 12.01
N SER A 116 22.22 -22.68 11.07
CA SER A 116 22.21 -22.14 9.70
C SER A 116 20.91 -22.45 8.97
N PHE A 117 20.34 -23.64 9.16
CA PHE A 117 19.05 -23.99 8.57
C PHE A 117 17.92 -23.15 9.16
N TYR A 118 17.86 -23.01 10.49
CA TYR A 118 16.84 -22.21 11.18
C TYR A 118 16.87 -20.74 10.76
N PHE A 119 18.04 -20.10 10.83
CA PHE A 119 18.18 -18.68 10.48
C PHE A 119 18.18 -18.45 8.97
N GLY A 120 18.74 -19.37 8.17
CA GLY A 120 18.76 -19.30 6.72
C GLY A 120 17.35 -19.31 6.12
N ALA A 121 16.50 -20.25 6.55
CA ALA A 121 15.11 -20.32 6.10
C ALA A 121 14.31 -19.07 6.51
N ARG A 122 14.53 -18.54 7.73
CA ARG A 122 13.84 -17.32 8.19
C ARG A 122 14.28 -16.07 7.42
N HIS A 123 15.56 -15.98 7.04
CA HIS A 123 16.06 -14.90 6.18
C HIS A 123 15.47 -14.99 4.75
N GLN A 124 15.35 -16.19 4.19
CA GLN A 124 14.71 -16.41 2.90
C GLN A 124 13.24 -15.99 2.90
N ALA A 125 12.49 -16.33 3.96
CA ALA A 125 11.09 -15.92 4.10
C ALA A 125 10.93 -14.38 4.13
N LYS A 126 11.83 -13.66 4.81
CA LYS A 126 11.78 -12.18 4.85
C LYS A 126 12.11 -11.56 3.49
N ALA A 127 13.02 -12.16 2.73
CA ALA A 127 13.32 -11.72 1.36
C ALA A 127 12.11 -11.90 0.43
N GLN A 128 11.36 -13.00 0.57
CA GLN A 128 10.12 -13.23 -0.17
C GLN A 128 9.02 -12.24 0.21
N GLU A 129 8.91 -11.87 1.49
CA GLU A 129 7.96 -10.86 1.96
C GLU A 129 8.26 -9.48 1.33
N LEU A 130 9.53 -9.07 1.31
CA LEU A 130 9.96 -7.84 0.65
C LEU A 130 9.63 -7.84 -0.85
N GLN A 131 9.85 -8.95 -1.54
CA GLN A 131 9.49 -9.09 -2.96
C GLN A 131 7.98 -8.90 -3.18
N ARG A 132 7.14 -9.47 -2.30
CA ARG A 132 5.68 -9.30 -2.36
C ARG A 132 5.25 -7.86 -2.09
N GLU A 133 5.86 -7.19 -1.11
CA GLU A 133 5.59 -5.79 -0.79
C GLU A 133 5.97 -4.87 -1.97
N VAL A 134 7.14 -5.09 -2.58
CA VAL A 134 7.60 -4.33 -3.75
C VAL A 134 6.66 -4.55 -4.95
N ALA A 135 6.23 -5.79 -5.21
CA ALA A 135 5.27 -6.08 -6.26
C ALA A 135 3.91 -5.39 -6.03
N GLY A 136 3.42 -5.39 -4.79
CA GLY A 136 2.20 -4.68 -4.41
C GLY A 136 2.33 -3.16 -4.53
N ALA A 137 3.50 -2.60 -4.19
CA ALA A 137 3.80 -1.19 -4.35
C ALA A 137 3.86 -0.79 -5.84
N MET A 138 4.47 -1.61 -6.69
CA MET A 138 4.50 -1.41 -8.14
C MET A 138 3.09 -1.39 -8.75
N PHE A 139 2.18 -2.23 -8.28
CA PHE A 139 0.79 -2.22 -8.74
C PHE A 139 0.05 -0.93 -8.37
N LYS A 140 0.34 -0.35 -7.20
CA LYS A 140 -0.29 0.89 -6.72
C LYS A 140 0.39 2.16 -7.25
N ALA A 141 1.63 2.07 -7.72
CA ALA A 141 2.41 3.23 -8.17
C ALA A 141 1.73 4.05 -9.29
N PRO A 142 1.17 3.45 -10.36
CA PRO A 142 0.47 4.21 -11.40
C PRO A 142 -0.75 4.98 -10.85
N GLN A 143 -1.50 4.36 -9.93
CA GLN A 143 -2.65 5.00 -9.30
C GLN A 143 -2.23 6.17 -8.41
N VAL A 144 -1.13 6.01 -7.65
CA VAL A 144 -0.59 7.10 -6.82
C VAL A 144 -0.12 8.27 -7.71
N VAL A 145 0.55 8.01 -8.82
CA VAL A 145 0.97 9.04 -9.79
C VAL A 145 -0.25 9.75 -10.38
N ALA A 146 -1.28 9.01 -10.81
CA ALA A 146 -2.51 9.58 -11.33
C ALA A 146 -3.24 10.45 -10.29
N ASN A 147 -3.32 9.99 -9.05
CA ASN A 147 -3.92 10.74 -7.96
C ASN A 147 -3.13 12.03 -7.65
N ILE A 148 -1.79 11.96 -7.65
CA ILE A 148 -0.94 13.15 -7.46
C ILE A 148 -1.14 14.15 -8.62
N ALA A 149 -1.23 13.68 -9.87
CA ALA A 149 -1.49 14.53 -11.01
C ALA A 149 -2.86 15.22 -10.91
N ALA A 150 -3.90 14.48 -10.53
CA ALA A 150 -5.24 15.03 -10.30
C ALA A 150 -5.25 16.06 -9.16
N LEU A 151 -4.56 15.78 -8.05
CA LEU A 151 -4.43 16.72 -6.93
C LEU A 151 -3.66 17.99 -7.32
N ARG A 152 -2.63 17.88 -8.17
CA ARG A 152 -1.93 19.05 -8.72
C ARG A 152 -2.85 19.87 -9.64
N ALA A 153 -3.63 19.21 -10.49
CA ALA A 153 -4.57 19.88 -11.38
C ALA A 153 -5.68 20.65 -10.63
N MET A 154 -6.10 20.14 -9.46
CA MET A 154 -7.06 20.83 -8.58
C MET A 154 -6.43 21.95 -7.74
N ARG A 155 -5.09 22.03 -7.66
CA ARG A 155 -4.41 23.05 -6.88
C ARG A 155 -4.36 24.36 -7.68
N ALA A 156 -5.23 25.31 -7.31
CA ALA A 156 -5.12 26.70 -7.75
C ALA A 156 -3.87 27.35 -7.13
N GLY A 157 -2.73 27.19 -7.81
CA GLY A 157 -1.44 27.74 -7.36
C GLY A 157 -0.24 26.90 -7.78
N ASP A 158 -0.22 26.43 -9.03
CA ASP A 158 0.97 25.76 -9.55
C ASP A 158 2.11 26.76 -9.77
N VAL A 159 3.36 26.31 -9.57
CA VAL A 159 4.54 27.16 -9.72
C VAL A 159 4.75 27.39 -11.21
N GLY A 160 4.27 28.54 -11.70
CA GLY A 160 4.24 28.89 -13.12
C GLY A 160 2.84 29.18 -13.68
N ALA A 161 1.78 29.07 -12.87
CA ALA A 161 0.42 29.45 -13.28
C ALA A 161 0.31 30.94 -13.66
N ALA A 162 1.21 31.78 -13.15
CA ALA A 162 1.35 33.19 -13.50
C ALA A 162 2.54 33.47 -14.43
N ASN A 163 3.12 32.43 -15.08
CA ASN A 163 4.24 32.63 -15.99
C ASN A 163 3.71 33.18 -17.33
N PRO A 164 4.08 34.40 -17.74
CA PRO A 164 3.61 35.00 -18.99
C PRO A 164 4.16 34.30 -20.26
N GLY A 165 5.09 33.35 -20.11
CA GLY A 165 5.67 32.64 -21.25
C GLY A 165 6.39 33.59 -22.21
N THR A 166 6.03 33.56 -23.49
CA THR A 166 6.58 34.46 -24.52
C THR A 166 5.74 35.70 -24.77
N ASP A 167 4.66 35.90 -24.01
CA ASP A 167 3.78 37.05 -24.19
C ASP A 167 4.42 38.30 -23.59
N SER A 168 4.95 39.16 -24.46
CA SER A 168 5.70 40.36 -24.08
C SER A 168 4.84 41.38 -23.35
N VAL A 169 3.52 41.43 -23.62
CA VAL A 169 2.61 42.39 -23.00
C VAL A 169 2.35 42.03 -21.54
N VAL A 170 2.10 40.75 -21.26
CA VAL A 170 1.87 40.23 -19.90
C VAL A 170 3.17 40.19 -19.10
N ALA A 171 4.31 39.95 -19.76
CA ALA A 171 5.62 40.06 -19.15
C ALA A 171 5.97 41.51 -18.74
N GLN A 172 5.53 42.51 -19.51
CA GLN A 172 5.76 43.91 -19.17
C GLN A 172 4.86 44.37 -18.01
N SER A 173 3.58 44.00 -18.01
CA SER A 173 2.63 44.37 -16.96
C SER A 173 2.93 43.70 -15.61
N SER A 174 3.62 42.56 -15.60
CA SER A 174 4.06 41.90 -14.36
C SER A 174 5.32 42.51 -13.72
N VAL A 175 6.06 43.34 -14.46
CA VAL A 175 7.24 44.07 -13.97
C VAL A 175 6.89 45.47 -13.48
N GLU A 176 5.76 46.03 -13.92
CA GLU A 176 5.26 47.29 -13.38
C GLU A 176 4.88 47.12 -11.89
N PRO A 177 5.48 47.92 -10.99
CA PRO A 177 5.16 47.85 -9.57
C PRO A 177 3.76 48.44 -9.34
N ASP A 178 2.76 47.57 -9.20
CA ASP A 178 1.42 47.91 -8.76
C ASP A 178 1.24 47.62 -7.25
N ALA A 179 0.25 48.24 -6.62
CA ALA A 179 -0.08 48.02 -5.22
C ALA A 179 -0.60 46.58 -5.03
N ASN A 180 0.28 45.69 -4.55
CA ASN A 180 -0.05 44.27 -4.32
C ASN A 180 -0.26 43.99 -2.82
N PRO A 181 -1.52 44.09 -2.32
CA PRO A 181 -1.82 43.88 -0.91
C PRO A 181 -1.49 42.45 -0.43
N ALA A 182 -1.53 41.45 -1.33
CA ALA A 182 -1.16 40.08 -0.99
C ALA A 182 0.36 39.91 -0.76
N LEU A 183 1.19 40.66 -1.49
CA LEU A 183 2.64 40.67 -1.29
C LEU A 183 3.02 41.36 0.03
N ASP A 184 2.31 42.43 0.40
CA ASP A 184 2.51 43.12 1.68
C ASP A 184 2.09 42.24 2.87
N ASP A 185 0.97 41.51 2.76
CA ASP A 185 0.56 40.52 3.75
C ASP A 185 1.58 39.39 3.91
N TRP A 186 2.10 38.84 2.81
CA TRP A 186 3.12 37.79 2.86
C TRP A 186 4.44 38.27 3.49
N ARG A 187 4.87 39.51 3.20
CA ARG A 187 6.06 40.11 3.82
C ARG A 187 5.87 40.30 5.33
N ARG A 188 4.68 40.73 5.76
CA ARG A 188 4.33 40.84 7.19
C ARG A 188 4.39 39.49 7.91
N LEU A 189 3.92 38.41 7.27
CA LEU A 189 3.95 37.06 7.83
C LEU A 189 5.37 36.47 7.95
N ARG A 190 6.35 36.98 7.19
CA ARG A 190 7.74 36.49 7.18
C ARG A 190 8.70 37.27 8.08
N GLN A 191 8.23 38.36 8.69
CA GLN A 191 9.00 39.22 9.61
C GLN A 191 8.72 38.95 11.10
N ILE A 192 7.97 37.89 11.39
CA ILE A 192 7.78 37.30 12.74
C ILE A 192 8.64 36.04 12.82
#